data_AF-A0A5C4RME4-F1
#
_entry.id   AF-A0A5C4RME4-F1
#
_cell.length_a   1.000
_cell.length_b   1.000
_cell.length_c   1.000
_cell.angle_alpha   90.00
_cell.angle_beta   90.00
_cell.angle_gamma   90.00
#
_symmetry.space_group_name_H-M   'P 1'
#
loop_
_entity.id
_entity.type
_entity.pdbx_description
1 polymer ?
#
loop_
_entity_poly.entity_id
_entity_poly.type
_entity_poly.pdbx_seq_one_letter_code
_entity_poly.pdbx_strand_id
1 'polypeptide(L)'
;MTAISSGNTIHTGDDPRALPEFSALKEEIGKLNHPARPDVNWARVEQLCLALFRLNGVELQSAAWYTLARAQRAGLAGIDEGLALIDGLVRHQWAQFWPQPTHARIEIFAWLVARLQQVLRTCVFSYVDLPLIYRVEKVLEQLCEALQRLELKHVSKLDSLRVQLHNSARRLESLEQEKGAVPVSLAAGQPVEGNAILLPEELSSPQLIYVVQETISSVQPQVKVAQALTPSRWKAWHGFVAGVAFCALIVTGGWLVDRMRQPFPLVEALLATTAPLPQTLLPAQLAELHQSDNAALLSRLQDKTLDASRARLTHLNTLPALWPLNYGSQLLQQLRTLWPASQAVQDMQNQWLHQREAAALPMSALENYHLAQLRLQHLTERLDALDEKRGRYLTGSELKSMVFGIRQPLTNTPPLEELLRQLAEQKKSGTVSLALLMQIDTRFSQLLNRYYLLLKVGG
;
A
#
# COMPACT_ATOMS: atom_id res chain seq x y z
N MET A 1 -14.29 25.34 -8.56
CA MET A 1 -14.08 26.42 -9.56
C MET A 1 -14.40 27.84 -9.07
N THR A 2 -15.10 28.06 -7.95
CA THR A 2 -15.59 29.39 -7.53
C THR A 2 -14.58 30.29 -6.78
N ALA A 3 -13.34 29.85 -6.55
CA ALA A 3 -12.32 30.62 -5.79
C ALA A 3 -11.08 31.06 -6.61
N ILE A 4 -10.96 30.62 -7.87
CA ILE A 4 -9.80 30.90 -8.76
C ILE A 4 -10.25 31.67 -10.02
N SER A 5 -11.49 32.15 -10.06
CA SER A 5 -12.06 32.85 -11.23
C SER A 5 -11.92 34.39 -11.18
N SER A 6 -11.25 34.93 -10.17
CA SER A 6 -10.79 36.33 -10.13
C SER A 6 -9.34 36.39 -10.60
N GLY A 7 -9.08 37.18 -11.63
CA GLY A 7 -7.83 37.21 -12.41
C GLY A 7 -6.61 37.79 -11.69
N ASN A 8 -6.21 37.21 -10.56
CA ASN A 8 -4.87 37.40 -10.02
C ASN A 8 -3.88 36.61 -10.90
N THR A 9 -2.91 37.30 -11.48
CA THR A 9 -1.75 36.68 -12.12
C THR A 9 -1.01 35.83 -11.09
N ILE A 10 -0.93 34.52 -11.34
CA ILE A 10 -0.17 33.60 -10.50
C ILE A 10 1.31 33.84 -10.79
N HIS A 11 1.97 34.58 -9.89
CA HIS A 11 3.41 34.80 -9.97
C HIS A 11 4.16 33.61 -9.36
N THR A 12 5.23 33.19 -10.03
CA THR A 12 6.15 32.15 -9.55
C THR A 12 6.94 32.66 -8.36
N GLY A 13 7.11 31.81 -7.34
CA GLY A 13 7.82 32.17 -6.12
C GLY A 13 9.26 31.67 -6.05
N ASP A 14 10.07 32.42 -5.29
CA ASP A 14 11.46 32.14 -4.96
C ASP A 14 11.57 31.17 -3.75
N ASP A 15 12.76 31.03 -3.14
CA ASP A 15 13.00 30.11 -2.02
C ASP A 15 12.18 30.50 -0.77
N PRO A 16 11.18 29.70 -0.37
CA PRO A 16 10.26 30.05 0.71
C PRO A 16 10.84 29.81 2.11
N ARG A 17 12.04 29.21 2.24
CA ARG A 17 12.54 28.66 3.51
C ARG A 17 12.76 29.71 4.62
N ALA A 18 12.93 30.97 4.26
CA ALA A 18 13.08 32.07 5.22
C ALA A 18 11.74 32.52 5.84
N LEU A 19 10.60 32.11 5.28
CA LEU A 19 9.28 32.56 5.71
C LEU A 19 8.75 31.73 6.88
N PRO A 20 8.15 32.35 7.92
CA PRO A 20 7.59 31.61 9.06
C PRO A 20 6.43 30.72 8.65
N GLU A 21 5.64 31.11 7.64
CA GLU A 21 4.56 30.30 7.07
C GLU A 21 5.09 28.98 6.49
N PHE A 22 6.26 28.98 5.85
CA PHE A 22 6.87 27.75 5.31
C PHE A 22 7.30 26.80 6.41
N SER A 23 7.84 27.33 7.52
CA SER A 23 8.24 26.52 8.67
C SER A 23 7.03 25.92 9.38
N ALA A 24 5.97 26.70 9.63
CA ALA A 24 4.72 26.20 10.19
C ALA A 24 4.03 25.17 9.27
N LEU A 25 4.08 25.37 7.96
CA LEU A 25 3.53 24.45 6.96
C LEU A 25 4.30 23.12 6.94
N LYS A 26 5.63 23.18 7.01
CA LYS A 26 6.50 22.00 7.12
C LYS A 26 6.27 21.22 8.42
N GLU A 27 6.02 21.91 9.52
CA GLU A 27 5.68 21.28 10.81
C GLU A 27 4.34 20.52 10.72
N GLU A 28 3.28 21.18 10.22
CA GLU A 28 1.96 20.55 10.04
C GLU A 28 1.98 19.36 9.08
N ILE A 29 2.71 19.45 7.95
CA ILE A 29 2.91 18.32 7.03
C ILE A 29 3.79 17.23 7.65
N GLY A 30 4.78 17.60 8.47
CA GLY A 30 5.71 16.68 9.13
C GLY A 30 5.02 15.64 10.02
N LYS A 31 3.83 15.97 10.54
CA LYS A 31 2.94 15.06 11.29
C LYS A 31 2.64 13.76 10.54
N LEU A 32 2.58 13.78 9.20
CA LEU A 32 2.39 12.58 8.35
C LEU A 32 3.48 11.51 8.50
N ASN A 33 4.66 11.91 8.96
CA ASN A 33 5.83 11.04 9.12
C ASN A 33 6.21 10.88 10.61
N HIS A 34 5.48 11.51 11.52
CA HIS A 34 5.79 11.51 12.95
C HIS A 34 5.42 10.16 13.59
N PRO A 35 6.27 9.53 14.43
CA PRO A 35 6.01 8.21 15.01
C PRO A 35 4.69 8.10 15.77
N ALA A 36 4.31 9.15 16.51
CA ALA A 36 3.06 9.19 17.26
C ALA A 36 1.81 9.54 16.41
N ARG A 37 1.95 9.72 15.09
CA ARG A 37 0.87 10.01 14.11
C ARG A 37 -0.21 11.01 14.59
N PRO A 38 0.15 12.23 15.02
CA PRO A 38 -0.83 13.26 15.33
C PRO A 38 -1.58 13.68 14.05
N ASP A 39 -2.86 14.02 14.18
CA ASP A 39 -3.69 14.43 13.04
C ASP A 39 -3.16 15.71 12.37
N VAL A 40 -3.13 15.68 11.03
CA VAL A 40 -2.78 16.85 10.20
C VAL A 40 -4.00 17.77 10.12
N ASN A 41 -3.84 19.04 10.47
CA ASN A 41 -4.89 20.02 10.26
C ASN A 41 -4.89 20.50 8.80
N TRP A 42 -5.56 19.77 7.92
CA TRP A 42 -5.63 20.08 6.48
C TRP A 42 -6.19 21.48 6.17
N ALA A 43 -7.05 22.03 7.04
CA ALA A 43 -7.56 23.40 6.88
C ALA A 43 -6.45 24.43 7.12
N ARG A 44 -5.62 24.21 8.15
CA ARG A 44 -4.43 25.02 8.45
C ARG A 44 -3.38 24.90 7.34
N VAL A 45 -3.15 23.69 6.82
CA VAL A 45 -2.23 23.46 5.67
C VAL A 45 -2.69 24.27 4.45
N GLU A 46 -3.98 24.21 4.09
CA GLU A 46 -4.54 25.02 2.98
C GLU A 46 -4.32 26.52 3.22
N GLN A 47 -4.66 27.02 4.41
CA GLN A 47 -4.49 28.44 4.78
C GLN A 47 -3.03 28.90 4.70
N LEU A 48 -2.09 28.08 5.20
CA LEU A 48 -0.65 28.38 5.17
C LEU A 48 -0.11 28.39 3.73
N CYS A 49 -0.51 27.44 2.87
CA CYS A 49 -0.16 27.50 1.45
C CYS A 49 -0.70 28.77 0.78
N LEU A 50 -1.97 29.12 1.00
CA LEU A 50 -2.58 30.33 0.42
C LEU A 50 -1.95 31.62 0.94
N ALA A 51 -1.48 31.65 2.20
CA ALA A 51 -0.69 32.76 2.73
C ALA A 51 0.68 32.84 2.04
N LEU A 52 1.38 31.70 1.92
CA LEU A 52 2.68 31.63 1.26
C LEU A 52 2.59 32.07 -0.23
N PHE A 53 1.56 31.65 -0.96
CA PHE A 53 1.35 32.07 -2.35
C PHE A 53 1.16 33.59 -2.51
N ARG A 54 0.65 34.28 -1.48
CA ARG A 54 0.50 35.76 -1.48
C ARG A 54 1.78 36.49 -1.10
N LEU A 55 2.59 35.90 -0.23
CA LEU A 55 3.82 36.51 0.31
C LEU A 55 5.04 36.25 -0.58
N ASN A 56 5.13 35.05 -1.16
CA ASN A 56 6.29 34.54 -1.90
C ASN A 56 6.01 34.34 -3.40
N GLY A 57 4.75 34.12 -3.78
CA GLY A 57 4.41 33.48 -5.05
C GLY A 57 4.35 31.95 -4.95
N VAL A 58 3.94 31.29 -6.04
CA VAL A 58 3.71 29.84 -6.07
C VAL A 58 5.00 29.10 -6.45
N GLU A 59 5.40 28.14 -5.61
CA GLU A 59 6.52 27.23 -5.84
C GLU A 59 6.08 25.75 -5.68
N LEU A 60 6.85 24.80 -6.20
CA LEU A 60 6.39 23.42 -6.42
C LEU A 60 6.07 22.66 -5.12
N GLN A 61 6.81 22.88 -4.04
CA GLN A 61 6.64 22.18 -2.76
C GLN A 61 5.32 22.57 -2.08
N SER A 62 5.03 23.86 -1.95
CA SER A 62 3.75 24.36 -1.41
C SER A 62 2.59 24.15 -2.37
N ALA A 63 2.80 24.15 -3.70
CA ALA A 63 1.80 23.70 -4.67
C ALA A 63 1.42 22.22 -4.47
N ALA A 64 2.39 21.35 -4.21
CA ALA A 64 2.14 19.95 -3.88
C ALA A 64 1.43 19.78 -2.52
N TRP A 65 1.86 20.49 -1.48
CA TRP A 65 1.21 20.47 -0.17
C TRP A 65 -0.23 21.02 -0.21
N TYR A 66 -0.46 22.08 -0.98
CA TYR A 66 -1.79 22.63 -1.24
C TYR A 66 -2.67 21.62 -1.98
N THR A 67 -2.15 21.01 -3.04
CA THR A 67 -2.86 19.96 -3.80
C THR A 67 -3.30 18.81 -2.90
N LEU A 68 -2.43 18.36 -1.98
CA LEU A 68 -2.80 17.33 -1.01
C LEU A 68 -3.86 17.81 0.01
N ALA A 69 -3.72 19.02 0.56
CA ALA A 69 -4.70 19.58 1.49
C ALA A 69 -6.08 19.75 0.84
N ARG A 70 -6.12 20.20 -0.42
CA ARG A 70 -7.33 20.29 -1.23
C ARG A 70 -7.92 18.92 -1.55
N ALA A 71 -7.10 17.92 -1.89
CA ALA A 71 -7.55 16.55 -2.10
C ALA A 71 -8.23 15.96 -0.84
N GLN A 72 -7.66 16.21 0.34
CA GLN A 72 -8.21 15.75 1.63
C GLN A 72 -9.52 16.46 2.03
N ARG A 73 -9.75 17.69 1.55
CA ARG A 73 -10.89 18.54 1.95
C ARG A 73 -12.02 18.61 0.92
N ALA A 74 -11.70 18.43 -0.35
CA ALA A 74 -12.62 18.58 -1.48
C ALA A 74 -12.53 17.43 -2.49
N GLY A 75 -11.87 16.32 -2.13
CA GLY A 75 -11.75 15.12 -2.96
C GLY A 75 -11.18 15.42 -4.34
N LEU A 76 -11.79 14.82 -5.37
CA LEU A 76 -11.35 14.97 -6.76
C LEU A 76 -11.38 16.42 -7.27
N ALA A 77 -12.32 17.25 -6.80
CA ALA A 77 -12.37 18.67 -7.16
C ALA A 77 -11.20 19.47 -6.57
N GLY A 78 -10.69 19.06 -5.41
CA GLY A 78 -9.46 19.60 -4.84
C GLY A 78 -8.20 19.16 -5.59
N ILE A 79 -8.21 17.94 -6.15
CA ILE A 79 -7.13 17.43 -7.01
C ILE A 79 -7.09 18.20 -8.33
N ASP A 80 -8.23 18.44 -8.98
CA ASP A 80 -8.37 19.26 -10.21
C ASP A 80 -7.74 20.65 -10.02
N GLU A 81 -8.16 21.37 -8.98
CA GLU A 81 -7.68 22.74 -8.72
C GLU A 81 -6.18 22.79 -8.34
N GLY A 82 -5.67 21.78 -7.62
CA GLY A 82 -4.24 21.72 -7.27
C GLY A 82 -3.34 21.34 -8.45
N LEU A 83 -3.75 20.35 -9.26
CA LEU A 83 -2.99 19.95 -10.44
C LEU A 83 -2.98 21.03 -11.52
N ALA A 84 -4.03 21.84 -11.66
CA ALA A 84 -4.04 22.99 -12.57
C ALA A 84 -2.95 24.02 -12.22
N LEU A 85 -2.67 24.27 -10.93
CA LEU A 85 -1.56 25.14 -10.51
C LEU A 85 -0.20 24.53 -10.88
N ILE A 86 -0.05 23.22 -10.69
CA ILE A 86 1.19 22.49 -10.99
C ILE A 86 1.44 22.43 -12.51
N ASP A 87 0.39 22.24 -13.32
CA ASP A 87 0.47 22.29 -14.79
C ASP A 87 0.95 23.66 -15.28
N GLY A 88 0.43 24.73 -14.70
CA GLY A 88 0.90 26.10 -14.95
C GLY A 88 2.40 26.30 -14.67
N LEU A 89 2.87 25.82 -13.52
CA LEU A 89 4.31 25.85 -13.19
C LEU A 89 5.15 25.05 -14.19
N VAL A 90 4.78 23.80 -14.46
CA VAL A 90 5.56 22.88 -15.31
C VAL A 90 5.63 23.34 -16.76
N ARG A 91 4.52 23.83 -17.33
CA ARG A 91 4.46 24.17 -18.76
C ARG A 91 4.99 25.55 -19.09
N HIS A 92 4.89 26.51 -18.16
CA HIS A 92 5.26 27.90 -18.44
C HIS A 92 6.54 28.34 -17.72
N GLN A 93 6.83 27.78 -16.55
CA GLN A 93 7.84 28.32 -15.62
C GLN A 93 8.91 27.32 -15.18
N TRP A 94 9.08 26.21 -15.92
CA TRP A 94 10.05 25.15 -15.57
C TRP A 94 11.47 25.65 -15.29
N ALA A 95 11.98 26.60 -16.07
CA ALA A 95 13.33 27.13 -15.85
C ALA A 95 13.43 28.06 -14.61
N GLN A 96 12.32 28.54 -14.07
CA GLN A 96 12.27 29.61 -13.09
C GLN A 96 11.82 29.15 -11.70
N PHE A 97 10.84 28.25 -11.59
CA PHE A 97 10.22 27.94 -10.30
C PHE A 97 11.16 27.21 -9.33
N TRP A 98 11.01 27.53 -8.04
CA TRP A 98 11.69 26.83 -6.95
C TRP A 98 11.03 25.46 -6.65
N PRO A 99 11.80 24.41 -6.28
CA PRO A 99 13.25 24.36 -6.13
C PRO A 99 13.96 24.20 -7.48
N GLN A 100 15.14 24.82 -7.64
CA GLN A 100 15.91 24.77 -8.89
C GLN A 100 16.41 23.36 -9.28
N PRO A 101 16.90 22.50 -8.36
CA PRO A 101 17.44 21.20 -8.75
C PRO A 101 16.35 20.23 -9.24
N THR A 102 16.51 19.70 -10.46
CA THR A 102 15.57 18.76 -11.08
C THR A 102 15.26 17.54 -10.20
N HIS A 103 16.25 16.97 -9.50
CA HIS A 103 16.02 15.81 -8.62
C HIS A 103 15.01 16.13 -7.50
N ALA A 104 15.10 17.31 -6.87
CA ALA A 104 14.19 17.73 -5.82
C ALA A 104 12.76 17.91 -6.36
N ARG A 105 12.60 18.42 -7.59
CA ARG A 105 11.29 18.50 -8.27
C ARG A 105 10.67 17.11 -8.46
N ILE A 106 11.48 16.14 -8.88
CA ILE A 106 11.03 14.76 -9.09
C ILE A 106 10.68 14.07 -7.76
N GLU A 107 11.42 14.31 -6.69
CA GLU A 107 11.05 13.83 -5.35
C GLU A 107 9.70 14.42 -4.89
N ILE A 108 9.45 15.71 -5.13
CA ILE A 108 8.16 16.35 -4.82
C ILE A 108 7.02 15.74 -5.64
N PHE A 109 7.21 15.51 -6.95
CA PHE A 109 6.20 14.82 -7.78
C PHE A 109 5.93 13.40 -7.29
N ALA A 110 6.98 12.60 -7.04
CA ALA A 110 6.84 11.23 -6.58
C ALA A 110 6.16 11.15 -5.20
N TRP A 111 6.47 12.09 -4.29
CA TRP A 111 5.79 12.23 -3.00
C TRP A 111 4.31 12.58 -3.18
N LEU A 112 3.99 13.57 -4.03
CA LEU A 112 2.62 14.00 -4.28
C LEU A 112 1.80 12.85 -4.89
N VAL A 113 2.35 12.16 -5.89
CA VAL A 113 1.71 10.99 -6.53
C VAL A 113 1.37 9.93 -5.50
N ALA A 114 2.32 9.55 -4.63
CA ALA A 114 2.08 8.54 -3.59
C ALA A 114 0.96 8.95 -2.61
N ARG A 115 0.90 10.24 -2.24
CA ARG A 115 -0.14 10.78 -1.33
C ARG A 115 -1.50 10.91 -2.02
N LEU A 116 -1.57 11.35 -3.27
CA LEU A 116 -2.82 11.40 -4.04
C LEU A 116 -3.37 9.99 -4.32
N GLN A 117 -2.52 9.01 -4.61
CA GLN A 117 -2.95 7.60 -4.71
C GLN A 117 -3.53 7.07 -3.40
N GLN A 118 -3.05 7.54 -2.24
CA GLN A 118 -3.62 7.19 -0.94
C GLN A 118 -5.02 7.79 -0.76
N VAL A 119 -5.23 9.06 -1.13
CA VAL A 119 -6.55 9.72 -1.08
C VAL A 119 -7.53 9.08 -2.05
N LEU A 120 -7.11 8.82 -3.30
CA LEU A 120 -7.97 8.22 -4.33
C LEU A 120 -8.40 6.77 -4.02
N ARG A 121 -7.82 6.11 -3.00
CA ARG A 121 -8.27 4.80 -2.50
C ARG A 121 -9.45 4.89 -1.53
N THR A 122 -9.66 6.05 -0.89
CA THR A 122 -10.81 6.28 0.01
C THR A 122 -11.96 7.00 -0.69
N CYS A 123 -11.74 7.54 -1.90
CA CYS A 123 -12.80 8.09 -2.74
C CYS A 123 -13.72 6.98 -3.28
N VAL A 124 -15.03 7.12 -3.04
CA VAL A 124 -16.06 6.37 -3.76
C VAL A 124 -16.54 7.25 -4.91
N PHE A 125 -16.34 6.81 -6.15
CA PHE A 125 -16.82 7.53 -7.32
C PHE A 125 -18.23 7.09 -7.71
N SER A 126 -18.98 8.04 -8.26
CA SER A 126 -20.30 7.86 -8.84
C SER A 126 -20.31 8.37 -10.28
N TYR A 127 -21.37 8.09 -11.02
CA TYR A 127 -21.45 8.47 -12.44
C TYR A 127 -21.40 9.99 -12.65
N VAL A 128 -21.94 10.78 -11.71
CA VAL A 128 -21.91 12.26 -11.80
C VAL A 128 -20.49 12.84 -11.67
N ASP A 129 -19.53 12.06 -11.17
CA ASP A 129 -18.12 12.46 -11.08
C ASP A 129 -17.36 12.28 -12.40
N LEU A 130 -17.91 11.52 -13.35
CA LEU A 130 -17.25 11.13 -14.61
C LEU A 130 -16.69 12.32 -15.42
N PRO A 131 -17.39 13.46 -15.59
CA PRO A 131 -16.84 14.64 -16.29
C PRO A 131 -15.64 15.26 -15.57
N LEU A 132 -15.60 15.16 -14.24
CA LEU A 132 -14.48 15.65 -13.43
C LEU A 132 -13.30 14.67 -13.45
N ILE A 133 -13.56 13.37 -13.46
CA ILE A 133 -12.53 12.33 -13.66
C ILE A 133 -11.79 12.57 -14.98
N TYR A 134 -12.52 12.75 -16.08
CA TYR A 134 -11.90 13.03 -17.39
C TYR A 134 -11.15 14.35 -17.45
N ARG A 135 -11.60 15.38 -16.73
CA ARG A 135 -10.86 16.65 -16.64
C ARG A 135 -9.51 16.46 -15.95
N VAL A 136 -9.51 15.79 -14.79
CA VAL A 136 -8.27 15.52 -14.04
C VAL A 136 -7.33 14.60 -14.82
N GLU A 137 -7.87 13.60 -15.53
CA GLU A 137 -7.11 12.73 -16.43
C GLU A 137 -6.41 13.54 -17.54
N LYS A 138 -7.12 14.50 -18.16
CA LYS A 138 -6.58 15.39 -19.20
C LYS A 138 -5.48 16.33 -18.68
N VAL A 139 -5.60 16.86 -17.45
CA VAL A 139 -4.53 17.66 -16.83
C VAL A 139 -3.30 16.80 -16.54
N LEU A 140 -3.49 15.56 -16.06
CA LEU A 140 -2.39 14.61 -15.85
C LEU A 140 -1.71 14.20 -17.16
N GLU A 141 -2.46 14.07 -18.25
CA GLU A 141 -1.92 13.83 -19.59
C GLU A 141 -1.03 14.99 -20.07
N GLN A 142 -1.51 16.24 -19.96
CA GLN A 142 -0.76 17.44 -20.30
C GLN A 142 0.54 17.57 -19.48
N LEU A 143 0.48 17.30 -18.17
CA LEU A 143 1.65 17.21 -17.30
C LEU A 143 2.62 16.11 -17.75
N CYS A 144 2.12 14.93 -18.12
CA CYS A 144 2.95 13.82 -18.60
C CYS A 144 3.62 14.15 -19.93
N GLU A 145 2.96 14.84 -20.86
CA GLU A 145 3.56 15.31 -22.10
C GLU A 145 4.66 16.35 -21.84
N ALA A 146 4.38 17.34 -20.98
CA ALA A 146 5.35 18.38 -20.63
C ALA A 146 6.62 17.77 -20.00
N LEU A 147 6.44 16.83 -19.07
CA LEU A 147 7.55 16.09 -18.45
C LEU A 147 8.21 15.09 -19.41
N GLN A 148 7.54 14.60 -20.45
CA GLN A 148 8.17 13.78 -21.49
C GLN A 148 9.14 14.60 -22.35
N ARG A 149 8.79 15.85 -22.68
CA ARG A 149 9.67 16.79 -23.40
C ARG A 149 10.91 17.19 -22.59
N LEU A 150 10.87 16.96 -21.27
CA LEU A 150 11.97 17.16 -20.32
C LEU A 150 12.73 15.86 -19.99
N GLU A 151 12.35 14.72 -20.59
CA GLU A 151 12.87 13.36 -20.30
C GLU A 151 12.56 12.83 -18.87
N LEU A 152 11.60 13.46 -18.19
CA LEU A 152 11.26 13.21 -16.78
C LEU A 152 9.98 12.41 -16.54
N LYS A 153 9.22 12.06 -17.59
CA LYS A 153 7.91 11.38 -17.49
C LYS A 153 7.95 10.14 -16.58
N HIS A 154 8.87 9.20 -16.84
CA HIS A 154 8.95 7.94 -16.10
C HIS A 154 9.30 8.11 -14.61
N VAL A 155 10.20 9.05 -14.29
CA VAL A 155 10.63 9.28 -12.90
C VAL A 155 9.61 10.11 -12.08
N SER A 156 8.79 10.93 -12.74
CA SER A 156 7.72 11.72 -12.09
C SER A 156 6.54 10.90 -11.55
N LYS A 157 6.33 9.70 -12.10
CA LYS A 157 5.23 8.75 -11.78
C LYS A 157 3.79 9.27 -12.00
N LEU A 158 3.58 10.48 -12.53
CA LEU A 158 2.26 11.08 -12.72
C LEU A 158 1.32 10.26 -13.62
N ASP A 159 1.85 9.54 -14.60
CA ASP A 159 1.08 8.65 -15.48
C ASP A 159 0.31 7.56 -14.71
N SER A 160 0.84 7.12 -13.56
CA SER A 160 0.15 6.14 -12.71
C SER A 160 -1.14 6.68 -12.07
N LEU A 161 -1.25 8.01 -11.84
CA LEU A 161 -2.51 8.64 -11.45
C LEU A 161 -3.49 8.71 -12.63
N ARG A 162 -2.99 9.06 -13.83
CA ARG A 162 -3.79 9.12 -15.06
C ARG A 162 -4.45 7.76 -15.31
N VAL A 163 -3.66 6.69 -15.30
CA VAL A 163 -4.13 5.31 -15.46
C VAL A 163 -5.10 4.88 -14.35
N GLN A 164 -4.90 5.31 -13.09
CA GLN A 164 -5.84 5.00 -12.01
C GLN A 164 -7.21 5.67 -12.22
N LEU A 165 -7.24 6.93 -12.67
CA LEU A 165 -8.47 7.67 -12.95
C LEU A 165 -9.17 7.14 -14.21
N HIS A 166 -8.43 6.88 -15.29
CA HIS A 166 -8.93 6.26 -16.51
C HIS A 166 -9.64 4.92 -16.23
N ASN A 167 -8.98 4.04 -15.46
CA ASN A 167 -9.59 2.76 -15.04
C ASN A 167 -10.77 2.95 -14.07
N SER A 168 -10.93 4.12 -13.45
CA SER A 168 -12.10 4.43 -12.60
C SER A 168 -13.26 4.93 -13.46
N ALA A 169 -13.02 5.77 -14.46
CA ALA A 169 -13.99 6.16 -15.47
C ALA A 169 -14.57 4.93 -16.19
N ARG A 170 -13.72 4.07 -16.76
CA ARG A 170 -14.17 2.86 -17.50
C ARG A 170 -14.99 1.87 -16.67
N ARG A 171 -14.77 1.81 -15.34
CA ARG A 171 -15.57 0.98 -14.43
C ARG A 171 -16.94 1.59 -14.14
N LEU A 172 -17.05 2.91 -14.11
CA LEU A 172 -18.35 3.60 -13.95
C LEU A 172 -19.21 3.43 -15.20
N GLU A 173 -18.60 3.53 -16.39
CA GLU A 173 -19.27 3.31 -17.67
C GLU A 173 -19.80 1.87 -17.81
N SER A 174 -19.01 0.86 -17.46
CA SER A 174 -19.47 -0.54 -17.52
C SER A 174 -20.61 -0.84 -16.56
N LEU A 175 -20.58 -0.26 -15.35
CA LEU A 175 -21.65 -0.41 -14.35
C LEU A 175 -22.96 0.30 -14.73
N GLU A 176 -22.91 1.32 -15.58
CA GLU A 176 -24.11 1.91 -16.18
C GLU A 176 -24.67 1.03 -17.30
N GLN A 177 -23.80 0.51 -18.18
CA GLN A 177 -24.19 -0.40 -19.26
C GLN A 177 -24.86 -1.69 -18.74
N GLU A 178 -24.35 -2.26 -17.64
CA GLU A 178 -24.98 -3.40 -16.97
C GLU A 178 -26.36 -3.06 -16.36
N LYS A 179 -26.54 -1.84 -15.82
CA LYS A 179 -27.85 -1.38 -15.31
C LYS A 179 -28.86 -1.07 -16.41
N GLY A 180 -28.39 -0.71 -17.60
CA GLY A 180 -29.23 -0.57 -18.80
C GLY A 180 -29.61 -1.91 -19.44
N ALA A 181 -28.90 -3.00 -19.12
CA ALA A 181 -29.02 -4.30 -19.77
C ALA A 181 -29.76 -5.35 -18.91
N VAL A 182 -31.02 -5.07 -18.56
CA VAL A 182 -31.94 -6.11 -18.01
C VAL A 182 -32.94 -6.52 -19.09
N PRO A 183 -32.83 -7.72 -19.69
CA PRO A 183 -33.84 -8.25 -20.59
C PRO A 183 -35.03 -8.78 -19.78
N VAL A 184 -36.23 -8.23 -20.02
CA VAL A 184 -37.47 -8.81 -19.52
C VAL A 184 -37.74 -10.11 -20.26
N SER A 185 -37.83 -11.22 -19.53
CA SER A 185 -38.30 -12.50 -20.07
C SER A 185 -39.36 -13.08 -19.13
N LEU A 186 -40.62 -13.00 -19.58
CA LEU A 186 -41.76 -13.69 -18.96
C LEU A 186 -42.46 -14.50 -20.04
N ALA A 187 -42.39 -15.82 -19.93
CA ALA A 187 -43.12 -16.75 -20.79
C ALA A 187 -44.62 -16.78 -20.41
N ALA A 188 -45.48 -17.01 -21.39
CA ALA A 188 -46.90 -16.68 -21.34
C ALA A 188 -47.85 -17.85 -21.02
N GLY A 189 -49.06 -17.50 -20.57
CA GLY A 189 -50.27 -18.33 -20.60
C GLY A 189 -51.47 -17.47 -21.01
N GLN A 190 -52.04 -17.75 -22.19
CA GLN A 190 -53.10 -16.99 -22.91
C GLN A 190 -54.51 -17.56 -22.60
N PRO A 191 -55.67 -16.91 -22.92
CA PRO A 191 -56.12 -16.40 -24.27
C PRO A 191 -56.50 -14.89 -24.31
N VAL A 192 -56.36 -14.09 -25.40
CA VAL A 192 -56.90 -14.14 -26.80
C VAL A 192 -58.37 -13.62 -26.83
N GLU A 193 -58.84 -12.63 -27.62
CA GLU A 193 -58.50 -12.00 -28.94
C GLU A 193 -58.55 -10.44 -28.88
N GLY A 194 -58.10 -9.61 -29.84
CA GLY A 194 -57.35 -9.84 -31.09
C GLY A 194 -57.23 -8.56 -31.96
N ASN A 195 -56.27 -8.54 -32.91
CA ASN A 195 -56.12 -7.66 -34.09
C ASN A 195 -56.06 -6.11 -33.93
N ALA A 196 -55.26 -5.33 -34.67
CA ALA A 196 -54.12 -5.61 -35.55
C ALA A 196 -53.38 -4.29 -35.94
N ILE A 197 -52.06 -4.41 -36.18
CA ILE A 197 -51.30 -3.75 -37.27
C ILE A 197 -50.75 -2.29 -37.11
N LEU A 198 -49.40 -2.23 -37.24
CA LEU A 198 -48.47 -1.14 -37.67
C LEU A 198 -48.00 0.01 -36.74
N LEU A 199 -46.65 0.11 -36.71
CA LEU A 199 -45.73 1.16 -36.25
C LEU A 199 -45.67 2.33 -37.29
N PRO A 200 -44.89 3.45 -37.14
CA PRO A 200 -43.77 3.71 -36.21
C PRO A 200 -43.68 5.15 -35.59
N GLU A 201 -42.57 5.42 -34.87
CA GLU A 201 -41.82 6.72 -34.75
C GLU A 201 -42.57 8.00 -34.24
N GLU A 202 -42.02 8.90 -33.42
CA GLU A 202 -40.69 9.55 -33.40
C GLU A 202 -40.40 10.24 -32.04
N LEU A 203 -39.17 10.79 -31.91
CA LEU A 203 -38.69 11.60 -30.79
C LEU A 203 -38.67 13.11 -31.17
N SER A 204 -38.62 14.00 -30.15
CA SER A 204 -37.94 15.33 -30.18
C SER A 204 -38.75 16.65 -30.15
N SER A 205 -38.32 17.50 -29.21
CA SER A 205 -38.15 18.98 -29.26
C SER A 205 -39.31 19.94 -29.60
N PRO A 206 -39.52 21.00 -28.78
CA PRO A 206 -40.35 22.14 -29.16
C PRO A 206 -39.55 23.19 -29.95
N GLN A 207 -40.04 23.56 -31.13
CA GLN A 207 -39.68 24.80 -31.80
C GLN A 207 -40.93 25.38 -32.46
N LEU A 208 -41.39 26.55 -32.02
CA LEU A 208 -42.51 27.25 -32.67
C LEU A 208 -42.06 28.64 -33.10
N ILE A 209 -41.97 28.78 -34.42
CA ILE A 209 -41.90 30.04 -35.14
C ILE A 209 -43.33 30.55 -35.34
N TYR A 210 -43.50 31.87 -35.28
CA TYR A 210 -44.76 32.57 -35.36
C TYR A 210 -45.33 32.60 -36.79
N VAL A 211 -46.57 32.13 -36.98
CA VAL A 211 -47.46 32.58 -38.07
C VAL A 211 -48.89 32.69 -37.52
N VAL A 212 -49.51 33.84 -37.75
CA VAL A 212 -50.92 34.12 -37.48
C VAL A 212 -51.74 33.77 -38.72
N GLN A 213 -52.85 33.05 -38.54
CA GLN A 213 -54.07 33.44 -39.26
C GLN A 213 -55.36 32.98 -38.56
N GLU A 214 -56.36 33.86 -38.66
CA GLU A 214 -57.67 33.74 -38.05
C GLU A 214 -58.58 32.80 -38.87
N THR A 215 -59.58 32.18 -38.24
CA THR A 215 -60.99 32.45 -38.60
C THR A 215 -61.98 31.78 -37.63
N ILE A 216 -62.62 32.61 -36.81
CA ILE A 216 -64.07 32.69 -36.57
C ILE A 216 -64.90 31.40 -36.76
N SER A 217 -65.49 30.92 -35.66
CA SER A 217 -66.93 30.56 -35.47
C SER A 217 -67.07 29.56 -34.32
N SER A 218 -67.58 29.97 -33.16
CA SER A 218 -68.94 29.63 -32.67
C SER A 218 -69.29 28.13 -32.82
N VAL A 219 -69.63 27.41 -31.75
CA VAL A 219 -70.83 27.63 -30.92
C VAL A 219 -70.59 27.32 -29.43
N GLN A 220 -71.08 28.20 -28.55
CA GLN A 220 -71.47 27.89 -27.16
C GLN A 220 -73.01 27.72 -27.13
N PRO A 221 -73.63 26.96 -26.18
CA PRO A 221 -73.39 27.07 -24.74
C PRO A 221 -73.38 25.68 -24.04
N GLN A 222 -73.64 25.44 -22.73
CA GLN A 222 -74.12 26.25 -21.60
C GLN A 222 -73.57 25.74 -20.25
N VAL A 223 -73.38 26.67 -19.30
CA VAL A 223 -73.59 26.55 -17.83
C VAL A 223 -73.12 25.28 -17.09
N LYS A 224 -72.08 25.45 -16.26
CA LYS A 224 -72.17 25.31 -14.79
C LYS A 224 -70.97 25.96 -14.09
N VAL A 225 -71.22 27.03 -13.32
CA VAL A 225 -70.20 27.66 -12.46
C VAL A 225 -70.08 26.86 -11.18
N ALA A 226 -68.96 26.16 -11.01
CA ALA A 226 -68.54 25.59 -9.73
C ALA A 226 -67.42 26.48 -9.17
N GLN A 227 -67.61 27.02 -7.96
CA GLN A 227 -66.60 27.84 -7.29
C GLN A 227 -65.44 26.95 -6.81
N ALA A 228 -64.24 27.18 -7.36
CA ALA A 228 -63.02 26.54 -6.87
C ALA A 228 -62.50 27.27 -5.62
N LEU A 229 -62.68 26.65 -4.44
CA LEU A 229 -62.02 27.09 -3.21
C LEU A 229 -60.50 26.86 -3.32
N THR A 230 -59.72 27.93 -3.28
CA THR A 230 -58.25 27.86 -3.31
C THR A 230 -57.69 27.29 -2.00
N PRO A 231 -56.87 26.21 -2.00
CA PRO A 231 -56.20 25.75 -0.80
C PRO A 231 -55.06 26.70 -0.39
N SER A 232 -55.04 27.08 0.89
CA SER A 232 -54.04 27.98 1.45
C SER A 232 -52.63 27.37 1.45
N ARG A 233 -51.67 28.06 0.82
CA ARG A 233 -50.27 27.64 0.66
C ARG A 233 -49.46 27.65 1.98
N TRP A 234 -50.05 28.06 3.10
CA TRP A 234 -49.35 28.29 4.37
C TRP A 234 -49.11 27.03 5.23
N LYS A 235 -49.81 25.92 4.99
CA LYS A 235 -49.71 24.71 5.84
C LYS A 235 -48.63 23.70 5.42
N ALA A 236 -48.08 23.79 4.20
CA ALA A 236 -47.12 22.81 3.69
C ALA A 236 -45.70 22.95 4.28
N TRP A 237 -45.30 24.15 4.71
CA TRP A 237 -43.93 24.44 5.15
C TRP A 237 -43.54 23.70 6.43
N HIS A 238 -44.46 23.53 7.38
CA HIS A 238 -44.18 22.85 8.65
C HIS A 238 -43.81 21.37 8.47
N GLY A 239 -44.43 20.67 7.52
CA GLY A 239 -44.07 19.28 7.19
C GLY A 239 -42.67 19.17 6.59
N PHE A 240 -42.28 20.13 5.74
CA PHE A 240 -40.93 20.19 5.17
C PHE A 240 -39.86 20.43 6.23
N VAL A 241 -40.05 21.41 7.12
CA VAL A 241 -39.09 21.72 8.19
C VAL A 241 -38.93 20.55 9.18
N ALA A 242 -40.03 19.90 9.56
CA ALA A 242 -40.00 18.71 10.41
C ALA A 242 -39.22 17.55 9.76
N GLY A 243 -39.44 17.30 8.46
CA GLY A 243 -38.70 16.29 7.71
C GLY A 243 -37.20 16.57 7.62
N VAL A 244 -36.81 17.82 7.33
CA VAL A 244 -35.40 18.24 7.27
C VAL A 244 -34.72 18.08 8.65
N ALA A 245 -35.38 18.45 9.73
CA ALA A 245 -34.84 18.30 11.09
C ALA A 245 -34.65 16.81 11.48
N PHE A 246 -35.60 15.94 11.12
CA PHE A 246 -35.50 14.50 11.38
C PHE A 246 -34.36 13.85 10.58
N CYS A 247 -34.23 14.18 9.29
CA CYS A 247 -33.10 13.73 8.47
C CYS A 247 -31.75 14.23 9.01
N ALA A 248 -31.66 15.48 9.46
CA ALA A 248 -30.44 16.01 10.08
C ALA A 248 -30.07 15.27 11.38
N LEU A 249 -31.05 14.90 12.21
CA LEU A 249 -30.81 14.09 13.42
C LEU A 249 -30.34 12.67 13.10
N ILE A 250 -30.89 12.02 12.06
CA ILE A 250 -30.41 10.70 11.61
C ILE A 250 -28.99 10.79 11.06
N VAL A 251 -28.67 11.79 10.23
CA VAL A 251 -27.33 11.95 9.65
C VAL A 251 -26.29 12.28 10.73
N THR A 252 -26.60 13.19 11.66
CA THR A 252 -25.69 13.53 12.77
C THR A 252 -25.52 12.38 13.77
N GLY A 253 -26.60 11.65 14.09
CA GLY A 253 -26.55 10.45 14.91
C GLY A 253 -25.71 9.33 14.28
N GLY A 254 -25.92 9.07 12.98
CA GLY A 254 -25.12 8.11 12.22
C GLY A 254 -23.64 8.48 12.16
N TRP A 255 -23.33 9.75 11.91
CA TRP A 255 -21.95 10.26 11.90
C TRP A 255 -21.27 10.21 13.27
N LEU A 256 -22.01 10.47 14.36
CA LEU A 256 -21.49 10.36 15.72
C LEU A 256 -21.21 8.90 16.11
N VAL A 257 -22.09 7.98 15.70
CA VAL A 257 -21.91 6.53 15.90
C VAL A 257 -20.74 6.00 15.07
N ASP A 258 -20.59 6.42 13.81
CA ASP A 258 -19.45 6.05 12.96
C ASP A 258 -18.13 6.58 13.54
N ARG A 259 -18.09 7.84 13.98
CA ARG A 259 -16.93 8.44 14.63
C ARG A 259 -16.54 7.76 15.95
N MET A 260 -17.51 7.20 16.69
CA MET A 260 -17.25 6.36 17.86
C MET A 260 -16.92 4.89 17.53
N ARG A 261 -17.11 4.45 16.28
CA ARG A 261 -16.79 3.09 15.79
C ARG A 261 -15.46 3.00 15.05
N GLN A 262 -14.81 4.11 14.73
CA GLN A 262 -13.45 4.10 14.17
C GLN A 262 -12.51 3.31 15.09
N PRO A 263 -11.94 2.18 14.65
CA PRO A 263 -11.07 1.37 15.49
C PRO A 263 -9.81 2.16 15.85
N PHE A 264 -9.35 2.03 17.09
CA PHE A 264 -8.13 2.71 17.53
C PHE A 264 -6.95 2.27 16.64
N PRO A 265 -6.24 3.17 15.93
CA PRO A 265 -5.24 2.78 14.94
C PRO A 265 -4.02 2.08 15.56
N LEU A 266 -3.80 2.26 16.87
CA LEU A 266 -2.81 1.50 17.65
C LEU A 266 -3.23 0.05 17.89
N VAL A 267 -4.54 -0.23 18.00
CA VAL A 267 -5.07 -1.59 18.14
C VAL A 267 -4.94 -2.33 16.80
N GLU A 268 -5.22 -1.68 15.67
CA GLU A 268 -4.96 -2.28 14.35
C GLU A 268 -3.46 -2.56 14.14
N ALA A 269 -2.58 -1.62 14.51
CA ALA A 269 -1.13 -1.82 14.44
C ALA A 269 -0.67 -2.98 15.34
N LEU A 270 -1.20 -3.09 16.55
CA LEU A 270 -0.92 -4.19 17.48
C LEU A 270 -1.38 -5.54 16.90
N LEU A 271 -2.61 -5.62 16.40
CA LEU A 271 -3.15 -6.83 15.74
C LEU A 271 -2.35 -7.19 14.48
N ALA A 272 -1.84 -6.21 13.73
CA ALA A 272 -0.97 -6.44 12.58
C ALA A 272 0.38 -7.08 12.97
N THR A 273 0.90 -6.86 14.18
CA THR A 273 2.11 -7.58 14.66
C THR A 273 1.84 -9.08 14.92
N THR A 274 0.57 -9.45 15.11
CA THR A 274 0.10 -10.84 15.29
C THR A 274 -0.49 -11.47 14.02
N ALA A 275 -0.54 -10.72 12.91
CA ALA A 275 -1.05 -11.24 11.64
C ALA A 275 -0.15 -12.36 11.08
N PRO A 276 -0.71 -13.35 10.36
CA PRO A 276 0.09 -14.41 9.76
C PRO A 276 1.09 -13.85 8.73
N LEU A 277 2.28 -14.44 8.68
CA LEU A 277 3.28 -14.10 7.68
C LEU A 277 2.72 -14.30 6.25
N PRO A 278 3.04 -13.42 5.29
CA PRO A 278 2.48 -13.49 3.95
C PRO A 278 2.87 -14.81 3.26
N GLN A 279 1.86 -15.58 2.89
CA GLN A 279 2.01 -16.89 2.23
C GLN A 279 2.04 -16.74 0.71
N THR A 280 2.73 -17.66 0.04
CA THR A 280 2.64 -17.82 -1.43
C THR A 280 1.34 -18.52 -1.79
N LEU A 281 0.82 -18.26 -2.99
CA LEU A 281 -0.36 -18.95 -3.52
C LEU A 281 -0.13 -20.47 -3.60
N LEU A 282 -1.19 -21.23 -3.35
CA LEU A 282 -1.19 -22.69 -3.43
C LEU A 282 -1.05 -23.17 -4.89
N PRO A 283 -0.50 -24.36 -5.16
CA PRO A 283 -0.35 -24.88 -6.53
C PRO A 283 -1.66 -24.90 -7.34
N ALA A 284 -2.80 -25.17 -6.70
CA ALA A 284 -4.11 -25.11 -7.35
C ALA A 284 -4.49 -23.69 -7.79
N GLN A 285 -4.22 -22.67 -6.96
CA GLN A 285 -4.48 -21.26 -7.27
C GLN A 285 -3.54 -20.75 -8.37
N LEU A 286 -2.29 -21.22 -8.39
CA LEU A 286 -1.34 -20.94 -9.47
C LEU A 286 -1.82 -21.57 -10.80
N ALA A 287 -2.32 -22.81 -10.76
CA ALA A 287 -2.88 -23.46 -11.94
C ALA A 287 -4.13 -22.75 -12.48
N GLU A 288 -5.00 -22.24 -11.60
CA GLU A 288 -6.17 -21.42 -11.94
C GLU A 288 -5.76 -20.10 -12.60
N LEU A 289 -4.78 -19.39 -12.03
CA LEU A 289 -4.24 -18.16 -12.63
C LEU A 289 -3.53 -18.39 -13.98
N HIS A 290 -2.98 -19.58 -14.22
CA HIS A 290 -2.33 -19.95 -15.48
C HIS A 290 -3.31 -20.38 -16.60
N GLN A 291 -4.62 -20.41 -16.36
CA GLN A 291 -5.62 -20.65 -17.40
C GLN A 291 -5.63 -19.54 -18.46
N SER A 292 -5.97 -19.89 -19.70
CA SER A 292 -5.99 -18.97 -20.87
C SER A 292 -6.75 -17.67 -20.60
N ASP A 293 -7.85 -17.80 -19.88
CA ASP A 293 -8.83 -16.74 -19.66
C ASP A 293 -8.27 -15.64 -18.74
N ASN A 294 -7.28 -16.01 -17.91
CA ASN A 294 -6.54 -15.11 -17.03
C ASN A 294 -5.30 -14.48 -17.70
N ALA A 295 -4.94 -14.83 -18.94
CA ALA A 295 -3.73 -14.34 -19.59
C ALA A 295 -3.68 -12.80 -19.75
N ALA A 296 -4.83 -12.18 -20.06
CA ALA A 296 -4.96 -10.71 -20.14
C ALA A 296 -4.89 -10.02 -18.77
N LEU A 297 -5.25 -10.72 -17.69
CA LEU A 297 -5.11 -10.24 -16.31
C LEU A 297 -3.65 -10.36 -15.85
N LEU A 298 -2.99 -11.47 -16.15
CA LEU A 298 -1.58 -11.69 -15.83
C LEU A 298 -0.67 -10.67 -16.54
N SER A 299 -0.86 -10.42 -17.84
CA SER A 299 -0.06 -9.44 -18.57
C SER A 299 -0.25 -8.01 -18.04
N ARG A 300 -1.48 -7.62 -17.70
CA ARG A 300 -1.79 -6.31 -17.08
C ARG A 300 -1.17 -6.15 -15.69
N LEU A 301 -0.99 -7.23 -14.94
CA LEU A 301 -0.40 -7.19 -13.60
C LEU A 301 1.13 -7.39 -13.61
N GLN A 302 1.70 -7.87 -14.72
CA GLN A 302 3.08 -8.34 -14.84
C GLN A 302 4.12 -7.36 -14.27
N ASP A 303 4.19 -6.13 -14.77
CA ASP A 303 5.21 -5.17 -14.30
C ASP A 303 5.06 -4.85 -12.81
N LYS A 304 3.82 -4.68 -12.34
CA LYS A 304 3.51 -4.39 -10.94
C LYS A 304 3.86 -5.55 -10.01
N THR A 305 3.59 -6.80 -10.41
CA THR A 305 3.94 -7.98 -9.63
C THR A 305 5.43 -8.28 -9.69
N LEU A 306 6.10 -8.06 -10.82
CA LEU A 306 7.55 -8.19 -10.96
C LEU A 306 8.30 -7.14 -10.13
N ASP A 307 7.88 -5.87 -10.16
CA ASP A 307 8.52 -4.82 -9.37
C ASP A 307 8.31 -5.02 -7.86
N ALA A 308 7.09 -5.38 -7.44
CA ALA A 308 6.81 -5.73 -6.05
C ALA A 308 7.60 -6.97 -5.60
N SER A 309 7.71 -7.99 -6.46
CA SER A 309 8.51 -9.19 -6.20
C SER A 309 9.99 -8.88 -6.13
N ARG A 310 10.52 -8.03 -7.02
CA ARG A 310 11.92 -7.61 -7.01
C ARG A 310 12.25 -6.85 -5.72
N ALA A 311 11.43 -5.88 -5.34
CA ALA A 311 11.57 -5.17 -4.06
C ALA A 311 11.49 -6.12 -2.85
N ARG A 312 10.58 -7.10 -2.88
CA ARG A 312 10.45 -8.10 -1.82
C ARG A 312 11.67 -9.02 -1.75
N LEU A 313 12.20 -9.48 -2.87
CA LEU A 313 13.43 -10.29 -2.95
C LEU A 313 14.65 -9.52 -2.47
N THR A 314 14.81 -8.25 -2.87
CA THR A 314 15.86 -7.37 -2.34
C THR A 314 15.75 -7.23 -0.82
N HIS A 315 14.55 -7.01 -0.28
CA HIS A 315 14.35 -6.94 1.17
C HIS A 315 14.66 -8.28 1.88
N LEU A 316 14.24 -9.41 1.32
CA LEU A 316 14.56 -10.74 1.87
C LEU A 316 16.07 -10.98 1.93
N ASN A 317 16.83 -10.54 0.91
CA ASN A 317 18.29 -10.61 0.89
C ASN A 317 18.97 -9.69 1.94
N THR A 318 18.27 -8.69 2.48
CA THR A 318 18.78 -7.83 3.56
C THR A 318 18.42 -8.33 4.97
N LEU A 319 17.63 -9.40 5.10
CA LEU A 319 17.25 -9.90 6.43
C LEU A 319 18.45 -10.58 7.13
N PRO A 320 18.76 -10.21 8.39
CA PRO A 320 19.78 -10.90 9.17
C PRO A 320 19.43 -12.39 9.38
N ALA A 321 20.44 -13.25 9.47
CA ALA A 321 20.24 -14.69 9.75
C ALA A 321 19.45 -14.96 11.04
N LEU A 322 19.55 -14.06 12.03
CA LEU A 322 18.81 -14.13 13.30
C LEU A 322 17.43 -13.43 13.26
N TRP A 323 16.95 -12.98 12.09
CA TRP A 323 15.69 -12.21 11.99
C TRP A 323 14.49 -12.88 12.67
N PRO A 324 14.21 -14.19 12.53
CA PRO A 324 13.07 -14.82 13.20
C PRO A 324 13.17 -14.77 14.73
N LEU A 325 14.39 -14.94 15.26
CA LEU A 325 14.67 -14.92 16.70
C LEU A 325 14.58 -13.50 17.26
N ASN A 326 15.11 -12.52 16.54
CA ASN A 326 15.01 -11.10 16.87
C ASN A 326 13.55 -10.62 16.85
N TYR A 327 12.79 -10.98 15.81
CA TYR A 327 11.37 -10.62 15.69
C TYR A 327 10.54 -11.23 16.84
N GLY A 328 10.73 -12.51 17.15
CA GLY A 328 10.10 -13.15 18.32
C GLY A 328 10.45 -12.45 19.64
N SER A 329 11.70 -12.02 19.82
CA SER A 329 12.11 -11.26 21.01
C SER A 329 11.46 -9.86 21.08
N GLN A 330 11.29 -9.18 19.95
CA GLN A 330 10.61 -7.88 19.86
C GLN A 330 9.12 -7.99 20.17
N LEU A 331 8.45 -9.05 19.69
CA LEU A 331 7.05 -9.33 20.05
C LEU A 331 6.89 -9.55 21.57
N LEU A 332 7.76 -10.37 22.18
CA LEU A 332 7.73 -10.59 23.64
C LEU A 332 8.03 -9.31 24.42
N GLN A 333 8.97 -8.49 23.96
CA GLN A 333 9.26 -7.18 24.55
C GLN A 333 8.03 -6.24 24.45
N GLN A 334 7.34 -6.21 23.31
CA GLN A 334 6.11 -5.45 23.12
C GLN A 334 5.00 -5.90 24.08
N LEU A 335 4.76 -7.21 24.20
CA LEU A 335 3.79 -7.76 25.15
C LEU A 335 4.15 -7.39 26.60
N ARG A 336 5.43 -7.44 26.97
CA ARG A 336 5.90 -7.07 28.31
C ARG A 336 5.76 -5.57 28.59
N THR A 337 5.92 -4.70 27.60
CA THR A 337 5.68 -3.25 27.77
C THR A 337 4.20 -2.91 27.92
N LEU A 338 3.32 -3.66 27.24
CA LEU A 338 1.87 -3.45 27.30
C LEU A 338 1.23 -4.05 28.56
N TRP A 339 1.73 -5.22 29.02
CA TRP A 339 1.18 -5.95 30.17
C TRP A 339 2.28 -6.47 31.11
N PRO A 340 3.04 -5.59 31.80
CA PRO A 340 4.18 -5.99 32.64
C PRO A 340 3.81 -6.91 33.82
N ALA A 341 2.58 -6.79 34.33
CA ALA A 341 2.05 -7.60 35.43
C ALA A 341 1.36 -8.91 34.99
N SER A 342 1.34 -9.22 33.67
CA SER A 342 0.68 -10.45 33.18
C SER A 342 1.58 -11.67 33.33
N GLN A 343 1.17 -12.62 34.19
CA GLN A 343 1.87 -13.89 34.36
C GLN A 343 2.01 -14.64 33.03
N ALA A 344 0.96 -14.66 32.20
CA ALA A 344 0.99 -15.34 30.90
C ALA A 344 2.09 -14.80 29.97
N VAL A 345 2.39 -13.49 30.00
CA VAL A 345 3.47 -12.90 29.21
C VAL A 345 4.85 -13.30 29.75
N GLN A 346 4.99 -13.39 31.08
CA GLN A 346 6.21 -13.87 31.73
C GLN A 346 6.44 -15.36 31.42
N ASP A 347 5.40 -16.18 31.49
CA ASP A 347 5.45 -17.61 31.15
C ASP A 347 5.81 -17.81 29.67
N MET A 348 5.22 -17.04 28.75
CA MET A 348 5.60 -17.06 27.33
C MET A 348 7.07 -16.67 27.12
N GLN A 349 7.57 -15.65 27.83
CA GLN A 349 8.99 -15.25 27.73
C GLN A 349 9.92 -16.37 28.24
N ASN A 350 9.59 -16.98 29.38
CA ASN A 350 10.36 -18.06 29.99
C ASN A 350 10.36 -19.32 29.11
N GLN A 351 9.19 -19.71 28.59
CA GLN A 351 9.05 -20.83 27.65
C GLN A 351 9.85 -20.60 26.37
N TRP A 352 9.80 -19.38 25.80
CA TRP A 352 10.57 -19.03 24.61
C TRP A 352 12.08 -19.14 24.85
N LEU A 353 12.59 -18.58 25.96
CA LEU A 353 14.02 -18.66 26.30
C LEU A 353 14.46 -20.11 26.54
N HIS A 354 13.74 -20.86 27.38
CA HIS A 354 14.02 -22.26 27.67
C HIS A 354 14.03 -23.13 26.40
N GLN A 355 13.09 -22.92 25.48
CA GLN A 355 13.10 -23.61 24.18
C GLN A 355 14.33 -23.28 23.33
N ARG A 356 14.90 -22.07 23.42
CA ARG A 356 16.11 -21.71 22.67
C ARG A 356 17.37 -22.25 23.33
N GLU A 357 17.43 -22.31 24.66
CA GLU A 357 18.53 -22.94 25.40
C GLU A 357 18.55 -24.46 25.18
N ALA A 358 17.42 -25.14 25.32
CA ALA A 358 17.28 -26.57 25.08
C ALA A 358 17.55 -26.98 23.62
N ALA A 359 17.20 -26.10 22.66
CA ALA A 359 17.46 -26.31 21.23
C ALA A 359 18.73 -25.61 20.72
N ALA A 360 19.63 -25.14 21.59
CA ALA A 360 20.93 -24.60 21.20
C ALA A 360 22.01 -25.70 21.17
N LEU A 361 23.01 -25.54 20.31
CA LEU A 361 24.19 -26.40 20.35
C LEU A 361 24.87 -26.29 21.74
N PRO A 362 25.17 -27.37 22.48
CA PRO A 362 25.88 -27.28 23.76
C PRO A 362 27.27 -26.65 23.62
N MET A 363 27.76 -25.96 24.67
CA MET A 363 29.10 -25.34 24.65
C MET A 363 30.21 -26.38 24.40
N SER A 364 30.15 -27.52 25.07
CA SER A 364 31.07 -28.65 24.86
C SER A 364 31.09 -29.18 23.42
N ALA A 365 30.01 -28.99 22.65
CA ALA A 365 29.96 -29.38 21.25
C ALA A 365 30.65 -28.34 20.33
N LEU A 366 30.70 -27.06 20.71
CA LEU A 366 31.50 -26.05 19.99
C LEU A 366 33.00 -26.36 20.10
N GLU A 367 33.43 -26.87 21.25
CA GLU A 367 34.83 -27.17 21.54
C GLU A 367 35.38 -28.37 20.75
N ASN A 368 34.51 -29.27 20.25
CA ASN A 368 34.93 -30.51 19.59
C ASN A 368 35.81 -30.29 18.35
N TYR A 369 35.52 -29.28 17.53
CA TYR A 369 36.38 -28.96 16.38
C TYR A 369 37.75 -28.43 16.83
N HIS A 370 37.77 -27.53 17.81
CA HIS A 370 39.00 -26.98 18.38
C HIS A 370 39.86 -28.09 19.03
N LEU A 371 39.25 -28.99 19.78
CA LEU A 371 39.91 -30.16 20.38
C LEU A 371 40.53 -31.09 19.33
N ALA A 372 39.87 -31.27 18.18
CA ALA A 372 40.43 -32.04 17.07
C ALA A 372 41.66 -31.35 16.47
N GLN A 373 41.61 -30.03 16.27
CA GLN A 373 42.75 -29.24 15.77
C GLN A 373 43.92 -29.26 16.74
N LEU A 374 43.68 -29.10 18.05
CA LEU A 374 44.72 -29.16 19.07
C LEU A 374 45.38 -30.55 19.15
N ARG A 375 44.59 -31.63 19.02
CA ARG A 375 45.13 -33.00 18.94
C ARG A 375 45.93 -33.24 17.64
N LEU A 376 45.56 -32.58 16.54
CA LEU A 376 46.29 -32.64 15.28
C LEU A 376 47.62 -31.86 15.34
N GLN A 377 47.63 -30.67 15.94
CA GLN A 377 48.83 -29.88 16.20
C GLN A 377 49.83 -30.67 17.05
N HIS A 378 49.38 -31.25 18.16
CA HIS A 378 50.23 -32.11 19.01
C HIS A 378 50.76 -33.35 18.25
N LEU A 379 50.01 -33.90 17.29
CA LEU A 379 50.50 -34.99 16.44
C LEU A 379 51.61 -34.48 15.50
N THR A 380 51.45 -33.31 14.88
CA THR A 380 52.49 -32.69 14.04
C THR A 380 53.76 -32.42 14.83
N GLU A 381 53.67 -31.70 15.97
CA GLU A 381 54.80 -31.45 16.87
C GLU A 381 55.51 -32.75 17.30
N ARG A 382 54.73 -33.82 17.51
CA ARG A 382 55.28 -35.13 17.88
C ARG A 382 55.99 -35.83 16.72
N LEU A 383 55.60 -35.58 15.47
CA LEU A 383 56.29 -36.10 14.28
C LEU A 383 57.58 -35.31 14.03
N ASP A 384 57.53 -33.98 14.05
CA ASP A 384 58.69 -33.10 13.86
C ASP A 384 59.80 -33.41 14.91
N ALA A 385 59.41 -33.64 16.16
CA ALA A 385 60.34 -34.01 17.24
C ALA A 385 61.01 -35.40 17.10
N LEU A 386 60.56 -36.24 16.16
CA LEU A 386 61.25 -37.50 15.80
C LEU A 386 62.34 -37.25 14.76
N ASP A 387 62.06 -36.39 13.78
CA ASP A 387 63.02 -36.01 12.73
C ASP A 387 64.25 -35.28 13.32
N GLU A 388 64.04 -34.43 14.34
CA GLU A 388 65.12 -33.79 15.08
C GLU A 388 65.98 -34.76 15.91
N LYS A 389 65.38 -35.83 16.45
CA LYS A 389 65.99 -36.67 17.50
C LYS A 389 66.17 -38.11 17.05
N ARG A 390 67.23 -38.31 16.25
CA ARG A 390 67.74 -39.62 15.81
C ARG A 390 67.66 -40.67 16.92
N GLY A 391 66.91 -41.75 16.67
CA GLY A 391 66.76 -42.90 17.57
C GLY A 391 65.44 -42.97 18.32
N ARG A 392 64.59 -41.93 18.29
CA ARG A 392 63.19 -42.04 18.73
C ARG A 392 62.32 -42.49 17.56
N TYR A 393 61.34 -43.34 17.85
CA TYR A 393 60.36 -43.84 16.88
C TYR A 393 58.95 -43.76 17.45
N LEU A 394 57.97 -43.60 16.56
CA LEU A 394 56.55 -43.69 16.89
C LEU A 394 56.02 -45.05 16.45
N THR A 395 55.41 -45.81 17.36
CA THR A 395 54.82 -47.10 16.99
C THR A 395 53.54 -46.90 16.18
N GLY A 396 53.25 -47.83 15.27
CA GLY A 396 51.98 -47.81 14.52
C GLY A 396 50.74 -47.88 15.41
N SER A 397 50.87 -48.44 16.63
CA SER A 397 49.85 -48.43 17.67
C SER A 397 49.60 -47.02 18.25
N GLU A 398 50.65 -46.28 18.61
CA GLU A 398 50.52 -44.92 19.14
C GLU A 398 49.96 -43.96 18.09
N LEU A 399 50.42 -44.05 16.84
CA LEU A 399 49.88 -43.26 15.74
C LEU A 399 48.38 -43.52 15.53
N LYS A 400 47.97 -44.80 15.53
CA LYS A 400 46.54 -45.17 15.45
C LYS A 400 45.73 -44.58 16.61
N SER A 401 46.25 -44.62 17.84
CA SER A 401 45.59 -44.02 19.01
C SER A 401 45.46 -42.51 18.90
N MET A 402 46.48 -41.79 18.44
CA MET A 402 46.42 -40.34 18.22
C MET A 402 45.44 -39.98 17.10
N VAL A 403 45.48 -40.67 15.95
CA VAL A 403 44.53 -40.46 14.84
C VAL A 403 43.10 -40.78 15.26
N PHE A 404 42.87 -41.82 16.06
CA PHE A 404 41.56 -42.11 16.66
C PHE A 404 41.11 -40.96 17.58
N GLY A 405 42.01 -40.45 18.43
CA GLY A 405 41.76 -39.29 19.28
C GLY A 405 41.41 -38.02 18.53
N ILE A 406 42.00 -37.77 17.36
CA ILE A 406 41.65 -36.63 16.48
C ILE A 406 40.26 -36.85 15.85
N ARG A 407 39.97 -38.06 15.36
CA ARG A 407 38.70 -38.37 14.69
C ARG A 407 37.50 -38.37 15.64
N GLN A 408 37.65 -38.82 16.88
CA GLN A 408 36.53 -39.00 17.81
C GLN A 408 35.67 -37.73 18.03
N PRO A 409 36.20 -36.53 18.35
CA PRO A 409 35.39 -35.33 18.51
C PRO A 409 34.75 -34.86 17.20
N LEU A 410 35.42 -35.04 16.05
CA LEU A 410 34.86 -34.72 14.72
C LEU A 410 33.67 -35.63 14.37
N THR A 411 33.73 -36.91 14.74
CA THR A 411 32.61 -37.86 14.57
C THR A 411 31.45 -37.55 15.52
N ASN A 412 31.73 -37.14 16.76
CA ASN A 412 30.69 -36.78 17.74
C ASN A 412 29.90 -35.52 17.34
N THR A 413 30.54 -34.59 16.64
CA THR A 413 29.96 -33.30 16.27
C THR A 413 30.45 -32.92 14.88
N PRO A 414 29.91 -33.56 13.81
CA PRO A 414 30.31 -33.29 12.45
C PRO A 414 30.06 -31.81 12.11
N PRO A 415 31.04 -31.10 11.52
CA PRO A 415 30.84 -29.74 11.02
C PRO A 415 29.65 -29.67 10.05
N LEU A 416 28.96 -28.54 10.02
CA LEU A 416 27.78 -28.37 9.17
C LEU A 416 28.15 -28.45 7.68
N GLU A 417 29.36 -27.99 7.36
CA GLU A 417 30.01 -28.06 6.05
C GLU A 417 30.15 -29.51 5.57
N GLU A 418 30.45 -30.47 6.46
CA GLU A 418 30.55 -31.89 6.11
C GLU A 418 29.17 -32.50 5.84
N LEU A 419 28.14 -32.11 6.60
CA LEU A 419 26.77 -32.53 6.33
C LEU A 419 26.27 -31.98 4.98
N LEU A 420 26.61 -30.73 4.65
CA LEU A 420 26.33 -30.11 3.35
C LEU A 420 27.10 -30.80 2.20
N ARG A 421 28.35 -31.22 2.44
CA ARG A 421 29.14 -32.02 1.48
C ARG A 421 28.47 -33.37 1.20
N GLN A 422 28.01 -34.06 2.25
CA GLN A 422 27.27 -35.32 2.12
C GLN A 422 25.95 -35.14 1.36
N LEU A 423 25.23 -34.03 1.58
CA LEU A 423 24.01 -33.70 0.83
C LEU A 423 24.32 -33.45 -0.65
N ALA A 424 25.41 -32.74 -0.96
CA ALA A 424 25.85 -32.51 -2.33
C ALA A 424 26.28 -33.81 -3.05
N GLU A 425 26.83 -34.78 -2.32
CA GLU A 425 27.16 -36.12 -2.83
C GLU A 425 25.90 -36.97 -3.07
N GLN A 426 24.96 -37.01 -2.12
CA GLN A 426 23.66 -37.67 -2.27
C GLN A 426 22.83 -37.12 -3.43
N LYS A 427 22.89 -35.80 -3.68
CA LYS A 427 22.25 -35.18 -4.83
C LYS A 427 22.86 -35.63 -6.16
N LYS A 428 24.16 -35.95 -6.21
CA LYS A 428 24.81 -36.52 -7.42
C LYS A 428 24.44 -37.97 -7.66
N SER A 429 24.21 -38.76 -6.61
CA SER A 429 23.75 -40.16 -6.72
C SER A 429 22.24 -40.32 -6.91
N GLY A 430 21.49 -39.21 -7.02
CA GLY A 430 20.05 -39.20 -7.31
C GLY A 430 19.13 -39.57 -6.13
N THR A 431 19.68 -39.87 -4.96
CA THR A 431 18.90 -40.29 -3.77
C THR A 431 19.29 -39.44 -2.56
N VAL A 432 18.39 -38.58 -2.11
CA VAL A 432 18.59 -37.71 -0.93
C VAL A 432 17.88 -38.32 0.29
N SER A 433 18.62 -38.49 1.38
CA SER A 433 18.07 -39.01 2.65
C SER A 433 17.33 -37.92 3.42
N LEU A 434 16.06 -38.18 3.75
CA LEU A 434 15.26 -37.30 4.60
C LEU A 434 15.89 -37.10 5.99
N ALA A 435 16.54 -38.14 6.53
CA ALA A 435 17.23 -38.06 7.82
C ALA A 435 18.41 -37.08 7.79
N LEU A 436 19.14 -37.00 6.67
CA LEU A 436 20.24 -36.04 6.50
C LEU A 436 19.71 -34.60 6.41
N LEU A 437 18.61 -34.37 5.69
CA LEU A 437 17.96 -33.06 5.63
C LEU A 437 17.51 -32.60 7.03
N MET A 438 16.78 -33.45 7.76
CA MET A 438 16.35 -33.15 9.13
C MET A 438 17.53 -32.90 10.08
N GLN A 439 18.64 -33.63 9.91
CA GLN A 439 19.86 -33.39 10.67
C GLN A 439 20.48 -32.02 10.35
N ILE A 440 20.57 -31.64 9.06
CA ILE A 440 21.08 -30.33 8.62
C ILE A 440 20.22 -29.19 9.18
N ASP A 441 18.90 -29.27 9.05
CA ASP A 441 17.95 -28.25 9.54
C ASP A 441 18.03 -28.09 11.07
N THR A 442 18.16 -29.22 11.79
CA THR A 442 18.37 -29.22 13.24
C THR A 442 19.70 -28.55 13.60
N ARG A 443 20.77 -28.79 12.84
CA ARG A 443 22.11 -28.25 13.12
C ARG A 443 22.20 -26.75 12.81
N PHE A 444 21.57 -26.27 11.74
CA PHE A 444 21.37 -24.84 11.51
C PHE A 444 20.61 -24.19 12.68
N SER A 445 19.49 -24.78 13.10
CA SER A 445 18.68 -24.28 14.21
C SER A 445 19.48 -24.22 15.52
N GLN A 446 20.25 -25.26 15.84
CA GLN A 446 21.12 -25.32 17.01
C GLN A 446 22.20 -24.23 17.03
N LEU A 447 22.84 -23.97 15.88
CA LEU A 447 23.85 -22.94 15.75
C LEU A 447 23.25 -21.52 15.80
N LEU A 448 22.12 -21.28 15.14
CA LEU A 448 21.41 -20.00 15.19
C LEU A 448 20.93 -19.66 16.61
N ASN A 449 20.37 -20.65 17.33
CA ASN A 449 19.99 -20.48 18.74
C ASN A 449 21.20 -20.17 19.63
N ARG A 450 22.31 -20.91 19.47
CA ARG A 450 23.56 -20.65 20.22
C ARG A 450 24.12 -19.26 19.92
N TYR A 451 24.15 -18.85 18.64
CA TYR A 451 24.63 -17.52 18.23
C TYR A 451 23.75 -16.41 18.82
N TYR A 452 22.42 -16.54 18.75
CA TYR A 452 21.48 -15.61 19.38
C TYR A 452 21.70 -15.48 20.90
N LEU A 453 21.88 -16.60 21.61
CA LEU A 453 22.14 -16.59 23.05
C LEU A 453 23.47 -15.90 23.39
N LEU A 454 24.54 -16.17 22.63
CA LEU A 454 25.85 -15.51 22.83
C LEU A 454 25.78 -13.99 22.64
N LEU A 455 24.95 -13.49 21.73
CA LEU A 455 24.71 -12.04 21.57
C LEU A 455 23.85 -11.42 22.69
N LYS A 456 23.07 -12.23 23.43
CA LYS A 456 22.16 -11.76 24.49
C LYS A 456 22.77 -11.80 25.88
N VAL A 457 23.80 -12.62 26.12
CA VAL A 457 24.46 -12.78 27.43
C VAL A 457 25.52 -11.69 27.70
N GLY A 458 25.80 -10.81 26.73
CA GLY A 458 26.82 -9.75 26.82
C GLY A 458 26.28 -8.31 26.72
N GLY A 459 25.02 -8.05 27.11
CA GLY A 459 24.38 -6.73 27.02
C GLY A 459 23.54 -6.37 28.24
#